data_AF-A0A6J6I2S9-F1
#
_entry.id   AF-A0A6J6I2S9-F1
#
_cell.length_a   1.000
_cell.length_b   1.000
_cell.length_c   1.000
_cell.angle_alpha   90.00
_cell.angle_beta   90.00
_cell.angle_gamma   90.00
#
_symmetry.space_group_name_H-M   'P 1'
#
loop_
_entity.id
_entity.type
_entity.pdbx_description
1 polymer ?
#
loop_
_entity_poly.entity_id
_entity_poly.type
_entity_poly.pdbx_seq_one_letter_code
_entity_poly.pdbx_strand_id
1 'polypeptide(L)'
;MSYPLHPPKKPDNLRIEHLPGVTVPTLCVSGTRDTFGTPEELQTAFAVAPGDVTWSWVDNGRHELAKADDDVAARVASWVQAF
;
A
#
# COMPACT_ATOMS: atom_id res chain seq x y z
N MET A 1 8.93 3.22 0.19
CA MET A 1 8.01 4.19 0.83
C MET A 1 6.62 3.57 0.88
N SER A 2 6.18 3.12 2.04
CA SER A 2 4.85 2.51 2.26
C SER A 2 3.82 3.53 2.75
N TYR A 3 2.53 3.18 2.70
CA TYR A 3 1.41 4.05 3.07
C TYR A 3 1.08 3.98 4.57
N PRO A 4 1.20 5.07 5.34
CA PRO A 4 0.86 5.04 6.76
C PRO A 4 -0.65 5.23 6.96
N LEU A 5 -1.41 4.14 6.98
CA LEU A 5 -2.85 4.16 7.23
C LEU A 5 -3.16 4.82 8.58
N HIS A 6 -2.41 4.44 9.61
CA HIS A 6 -2.34 5.07 10.92
C HIS A 6 -1.17 6.06 10.95
N PRO A 7 -1.42 7.38 10.92
CA PRO A 7 -0.35 8.36 11.00
C PRO A 7 0.46 8.21 12.29
N PRO A 8 1.79 8.40 12.22
CA PRO A 8 2.60 8.47 13.43
C PRO A 8 2.06 9.57 14.35
N LYS A 9 1.95 9.24 15.64
CA LYS A 9 1.40 10.11 16.72
C LYS A 9 -0.12 10.36 16.67
N LYS A 10 -0.86 9.85 15.69
CA LYS A 10 -2.34 9.98 15.60
C LYS A 10 -2.98 8.70 15.04
N PRO A 11 -2.89 7.57 15.74
CA PRO A 11 -3.37 6.28 15.23
C PRO A 11 -4.87 6.23 14.97
N ASP A 12 -5.67 7.03 15.70
CA ASP A 12 -7.13 7.08 15.53
C ASP A 12 -7.57 7.80 14.25
N ASN A 13 -6.67 8.56 13.60
CA ASN A 13 -6.99 9.35 12.41
C ASN A 13 -6.58 8.60 11.14
N LEU A 14 -7.41 7.67 10.69
CA LEU A 14 -7.18 6.94 9.44
C LEU A 14 -7.07 7.88 8.24
N ARG A 15 -6.03 7.70 7.42
CA ARG A 15 -5.92 8.40 6.13
C ARG A 15 -6.76 7.66 5.10
N ILE A 16 -8.05 7.94 5.02
CA ILE A 16 -8.93 7.29 4.03
C ILE A 16 -9.81 8.26 3.25
N GLU A 17 -9.91 9.52 3.68
CA GLU A 17 -10.83 10.51 3.10
C GLU A 17 -10.63 10.78 1.61
N HIS A 18 -9.41 10.57 1.09
CA HIS A 18 -9.09 10.78 -0.33
C HIS A 18 -9.26 9.51 -1.19
N LEU A 19 -9.38 8.33 -0.58
CA LEU A 19 -9.44 7.05 -1.30
C LEU A 19 -10.66 6.97 -2.25
N PRO A 20 -11.85 7.51 -1.93
CA PRO A 20 -12.95 7.55 -2.88
C PRO A 20 -12.66 8.34 -4.19
N GLY A 21 -11.64 9.21 -4.18
CA GLY A 21 -11.19 9.93 -5.37
C GLY A 21 -10.21 9.15 -6.25
N VAL A 22 -9.76 7.97 -5.83
CA VAL A 22 -8.81 7.12 -6.57
C VAL A 22 -9.61 6.28 -7.57
N THR A 23 -9.76 6.81 -8.79
CA THR A 23 -10.58 6.21 -9.86
C THR A 23 -9.76 5.44 -10.90
N VAL A 24 -8.43 5.49 -10.82
CA VAL A 24 -7.52 4.84 -11.78
C VAL A 24 -6.98 3.53 -11.22
N PRO A 25 -6.57 2.59 -12.09
CA PRO A 25 -5.83 1.41 -11.66
C PRO A 25 -4.63 1.81 -10.79
N THR A 26 -4.51 1.20 -9.62
CA THR A 26 -3.53 1.60 -8.60
C THR A 26 -2.80 0.37 -8.07
N LEU A 27 -1.46 0.40 -8.13
CA LEU A 27 -0.61 -0.58 -7.46
C LEU A 27 -0.23 -0.09 -6.07
N CYS A 28 -0.51 -0.90 -5.05
CA CYS A 28 -0.05 -0.70 -3.69
C CYS A 28 1.04 -1.73 -3.36
N VAL A 29 2.26 -1.27 -3.07
CA VAL A 29 3.37 -2.12 -2.60
C VAL A 29 3.62 -1.83 -1.13
N SER A 30 3.47 -2.84 -0.27
CA SER A 30 3.62 -2.66 1.19
C SER A 30 4.18 -3.91 1.86
N GLY A 31 4.77 -3.72 3.05
CA GLY A 31 5.38 -4.79 3.82
C GLY A 31 4.38 -5.49 4.74
N THR A 32 4.52 -6.80 4.93
CA THR A 32 3.60 -7.57 5.80
C THR A 32 3.77 -7.30 7.30
N ARG A 33 4.82 -6.58 7.69
CA ARG A 33 5.12 -6.17 9.07
C ARG A 33 5.16 -4.65 9.24
N ASP A 34 4.41 -3.92 8.40
CA ASP A 34 4.22 -2.49 8.59
C ASP A 34 3.41 -2.24 9.88
N THR A 35 3.94 -1.41 10.78
CA THR A 35 3.29 -1.05 12.04
C THR A 35 2.26 0.08 11.90
N PHE A 36 2.19 0.70 10.72
CA PHE A 36 1.23 1.76 10.42
C PHE A 36 0.00 1.27 9.67
N GLY A 37 -0.13 -0.03 9.44
CA GLY A 37 -1.32 -0.66 8.89
C GLY A 37 -1.01 -2.10 8.49
N THR A 38 -1.77 -3.05 9.02
CA THR A 38 -1.66 -4.45 8.62
C THR A 38 -2.20 -4.65 7.20
N PRO A 39 -1.84 -5.75 6.52
CA PRO A 39 -2.40 -6.06 5.21
C PRO A 39 -3.93 -6.05 5.15
N GLU A 40 -4.58 -6.58 6.18
CA GLU A 40 -6.04 -6.66 6.28
C GLU A 40 -6.68 -5.27 6.45
N GLU A 41 -6.09 -4.43 7.31
CA GLU A 41 -6.57 -3.06 7.51
C GLU A 41 -6.41 -2.22 6.25
N LEU A 42 -5.27 -2.35 5.56
CA LEU A 42 -4.99 -1.66 4.32
C LEU A 42 -5.94 -2.07 3.20
N GLN A 43 -6.19 -3.36 3.02
CA GLN A 43 -7.16 -3.84 2.04
C GLN A 43 -8.57 -3.34 2.34
N THR A 44 -8.98 -3.39 3.61
CA THR A 44 -10.29 -2.90 4.06
C THR A 44 -10.43 -1.39 3.81
N ALA A 45 -9.40 -0.61 4.14
CA ALA A 45 -9.39 0.84 3.95
C ALA A 45 -9.48 1.23 2.48
N PHE A 46 -8.77 0.51 1.59
CA PHE A 46 -8.75 0.78 0.15
C PHE A 46 -9.97 0.25 -0.60
N ALA A 47 -10.84 -0.56 0.03
CA ALA A 47 -12.06 -1.08 -0.60
C ALA A 47 -13.06 0.02 -1.02
N VAL A 48 -12.92 1.24 -0.49
CA VAL A 48 -13.73 2.41 -0.88
C VAL A 48 -13.23 3.08 -2.17
N ALA A 49 -12.03 2.73 -2.65
CA ALA A 49 -11.51 3.27 -3.90
C ALA A 49 -12.24 2.62 -5.09
N PRO A 50 -12.82 3.42 -6.01
CA PRO A 50 -13.52 2.88 -7.17
C PRO A 50 -12.60 2.33 -8.27
N GLY A 51 -11.33 2.74 -8.30
CA GLY A 51 -10.33 2.18 -9.22
C GLY A 51 -9.86 0.78 -8.80
N ASP A 52 -9.38 0.00 -9.76
CA ASP A 52 -8.84 -1.34 -9.48
C ASP A 52 -7.54 -1.25 -8.66
N VAL A 53 -7.62 -1.66 -7.39
CA VAL A 53 -6.46 -1.69 -6.48
C VAL A 53 -5.79 -3.06 -6.51
N THR A 54 -4.55 -3.10 -6.99
CA THR A 54 -3.70 -4.29 -6.94
C THR A 54 -2.76 -4.21 -5.75
N TRP A 55 -2.71 -5.24 -4.92
CA TRP A 55 -1.79 -5.34 -3.79
C TRP A 55 -0.58 -6.22 -4.11
N SER A 56 0.61 -5.72 -3.79
CA SER A 56 1.87 -6.47 -3.84
C SER A 56 2.54 -6.43 -2.47
N TRP A 57 2.58 -7.57 -1.80
CA TRP A 57 3.13 -7.67 -0.44
C TRP A 57 4.61 -8.06 -0.48
N VAL A 58 5.42 -7.36 0.31
CA VAL A 58 6.81 -7.70 0.59
C VAL A 58 6.89 -8.45 1.91
N ASP A 59 7.21 -9.73 1.84
CA ASP A 59 7.29 -10.60 3.02
C ASP A 59 8.34 -10.10 4.02
N ASN A 60 7.96 -10.06 5.30
CA ASN A 60 8.80 -9.56 6.40
C ASN A 60 9.21 -8.08 6.23
N GLY A 61 8.65 -7.37 5.24
CA GLY A 61 8.88 -5.96 4.99
C GLY A 61 8.27 -5.10 6.09
N ARG A 62 9.03 -4.10 6.55
CA ARG A 62 8.53 -3.04 7.45
C ARG A 62 8.13 -1.83 6.62
N HIS A 63 7.64 -0.77 7.28
CA HIS A 63 7.21 0.47 6.61
C HIS A 63 8.22 1.08 5.63
N GLU A 64 9.51 0.98 5.96
CA GLU A 64 10.60 1.51 5.12
C GLU A 64 10.93 0.63 3.91
N LEU A 65 10.51 -0.64 3.91
CA LEU A 65 10.90 -1.66 2.92
C LEU A 65 12.42 -1.72 2.68
N ALA A 66 13.20 -1.60 3.76
CA ALA A 66 14.66 -1.52 3.68
C ALA A 66 15.26 -2.72 2.92
N LYS A 67 16.16 -2.41 1.97
CA LYS A 67 16.86 -3.38 1.10
C LYS A 67 15.93 -4.15 0.14
N ALA A 68 14.71 -3.68 -0.08
CA ALA A 68 13.79 -4.25 -1.05
C ALA A 68 13.68 -3.41 -2.34
N ASP A 69 14.58 -2.45 -2.56
CA ASP A 69 14.49 -1.50 -3.68
C ASP A 69 14.40 -2.20 -5.05
N ASP A 70 15.26 -3.19 -5.30
CA ASP A 70 15.26 -3.98 -6.55
C ASP A 70 13.98 -4.81 -6.70
N ASP A 71 13.48 -5.40 -5.61
CA ASP A 71 12.24 -6.19 -5.61
C ASP A 71 11.01 -5.29 -5.87
N VAL A 72 10.95 -4.13 -5.23
CA VAL A 72 9.91 -3.12 -5.46
C VAL A 72 9.96 -2.64 -6.91
N ALA A 73 11.13 -2.35 -7.45
CA ALA A 73 11.29 -1.93 -8.84
C ALA A 73 10.80 -3.01 -9.81
N ALA A 74 11.14 -4.28 -9.58
CA ALA A 74 10.68 -5.40 -10.39
C ALA A 74 9.15 -5.57 -10.35
N ARG A 75 8.53 -5.42 -9.18
CA ARG A 75 7.06 -5.48 -9.03
C ARG A 75 6.36 -4.37 -9.78
N VAL A 76 6.87 -3.14 -9.69
CA VAL A 76 6.34 -1.99 -10.44
C VAL A 76 6.49 -2.20 -11.94
N ALA A 77 7.69 -2.60 -12.40
CA ALA A 77 7.94 -2.86 -13.81
C ALA A 77 7.01 -3.95 -14.38
N SER A 78 6.84 -5.06 -13.65
CA SER A 78 5.94 -6.14 -14.04
C SER A 78 4.49 -5.69 -14.09
N TRP A 79 4.04 -4.84 -13.17
CA TRP A 79 2.67 -4.34 -13.16
C TRP A 79 2.43 -3.42 -14.35
N VAL A 80 3.31 -2.44 -14.60
CA VAL A 80 3.18 -1.50 -15.73
C VAL A 80 3.14 -2.23 -17.07
N GLN A 81 3.91 -3.31 -17.23
CA GLN A 81 3.93 -4.11 -18.47
C GLN A 81 2.69 -4.99 -18.67
N ALA A 82 1.87 -5.17 -17.63
CA ALA A 82 0.65 -5.97 -17.68
C ALA A 82 -0.61 -5.16 -18.05
N PHE A 83 -0.49 -3.82 -18.20
CA PHE A 83 -1.52 -2.94 -18.76
C PHE A 83 -1.26 -2.69 -20.25
#